data_AF-A0A357EYV7-F1
#
_entry.id   AF-A0A357EYV7-F1
#
_cell.length_a   1.000
_cell.length_b   1.000
_cell.length_c   1.000
_cell.angle_alpha   90.00
_cell.angle_beta   90.00
_cell.angle_gamma   90.00
#
_symmetry.space_group_name_H-M   'P 1'
#
loop_
_entity.id
_entity.type
_entity.pdbx_description
1 polymer ?
#
loop_
_entity_poly.entity_id
_entity_poly.type
_entity_poly.pdbx_seq_one_letter_code
_entity_poly.pdbx_strand_id
1 'polypeptide(L)'
;VFFRIAEFTATQNVRAPMNDPSLWSLAIPFAFGSLLMTLLADRRTALFTGMFNALIAGLLATRSLEFAIYAMIASSVAAYGIGRYRSRQTVTIAGVLVGLVSAGVAVALIAFTQQPFILNTLLLGTACGLASGIVTAAATAVFLPFFETTFGVLTDVKLLELSNADLPILGQLALRAPGTNQHSHAVGQLAEEACRVVGGNGLLARIGALYHDIGKSAAPEHYVENQSGKNPHDRLKPAQSAKIIISHVNYGVKLAKEMGLPQRIIDFIPQHHGTRTLHYFLKKAQSDVNASGEFSENEFRYPGPKPQFREAAIMMIADSCEAAARSLA
;
A
#
# COMPACT_ATOMS: atom_id res chain seq x y z
N VAL A 1 -26.56 -14.61 5.40
CA VAL A 1 -26.17 -15.67 4.44
C VAL A 1 -25.39 -16.79 5.13
N PHE A 2 -24.24 -16.53 5.74
CA PHE A 2 -23.39 -17.56 6.35
C PHE A 2 -24.09 -18.46 7.39
N PHE A 3 -24.91 -17.89 8.29
CA PHE A 3 -25.71 -18.71 9.23
C PHE A 3 -26.68 -19.66 8.51
N ARG A 4 -27.30 -19.24 7.38
CA ARG A 4 -28.15 -20.12 6.57
C ARG A 4 -27.37 -21.21 5.86
N ILE A 5 -26.12 -20.93 5.47
CA ILE A 5 -25.23 -21.96 4.90
C ILE A 5 -24.91 -23.00 5.98
N ALA A 6 -24.57 -22.56 7.20
CA ALA A 6 -24.32 -23.46 8.32
C ALA A 6 -25.57 -24.31 8.66
N GLU A 7 -26.75 -23.70 8.66
CA GLU A 7 -28.03 -24.40 8.84
C GLU A 7 -28.28 -25.42 7.71
N PHE A 8 -28.12 -25.00 6.46
CA PHE A 8 -28.23 -25.90 5.31
C PHE A 8 -27.27 -27.09 5.43
N THR A 9 -25.98 -26.86 5.70
CA THR A 9 -24.99 -27.92 5.88
C THR A 9 -25.37 -28.88 7.00
N ALA A 10 -25.89 -28.38 8.12
CA ALA A 10 -26.38 -29.20 9.21
C ALA A 10 -27.57 -30.08 8.78
N THR A 11 -28.55 -29.52 8.07
CA THR A 11 -29.74 -30.28 7.61
C THR A 11 -29.42 -31.40 6.63
N GLN A 12 -28.29 -31.33 5.91
CA GLN A 12 -27.85 -32.42 5.03
C GLN A 12 -27.25 -33.62 5.80
N ASN A 13 -27.04 -33.49 7.11
CA ASN A 13 -26.43 -34.52 7.95
C ASN A 13 -27.45 -35.06 8.96
N VAL A 14 -27.52 -36.40 9.06
CA VAL A 14 -28.46 -37.07 9.99
C VAL A 14 -27.77 -37.48 11.30
N ARG A 15 -26.43 -37.53 11.31
CA ARG A 15 -25.64 -38.01 12.46
C ARG A 15 -25.10 -36.85 13.30
N ALA A 16 -25.24 -36.97 14.61
CA ALA A 16 -24.54 -36.09 15.56
C ALA A 16 -23.02 -36.31 15.49
N PRO A 17 -22.20 -35.25 15.60
CA PRO A 17 -22.58 -33.84 15.81
C PRO A 17 -22.75 -33.03 14.51
N MET A 18 -22.63 -33.66 13.33
CA MET A 18 -22.69 -32.98 12.03
C MET A 18 -24.05 -32.36 11.72
N ASN A 19 -25.11 -32.77 12.42
CA ASN A 19 -26.45 -32.21 12.30
C ASN A 19 -26.70 -30.96 13.16
N ASP A 20 -25.69 -30.46 13.91
CA ASP A 20 -25.81 -29.24 14.72
C ASP A 20 -25.37 -27.99 13.92
N PRO A 21 -26.29 -27.07 13.60
CA PRO A 21 -25.97 -25.83 12.86
C PRO A 21 -25.06 -24.88 13.64
N SER A 22 -25.03 -24.97 14.97
CA SER A 22 -24.18 -24.13 15.82
C SER A 22 -22.70 -24.46 15.58
N LEU A 23 -22.35 -25.73 15.41
CA LEU A 23 -20.96 -26.12 15.18
C LEU A 23 -20.45 -25.64 13.81
N TRP A 24 -21.26 -25.77 12.76
CA TRP A 24 -20.94 -25.23 11.44
C TRP A 24 -20.85 -23.70 11.44
N SER A 25 -21.63 -23.02 12.28
CA SER A 25 -21.58 -21.56 12.42
C SER A 25 -20.25 -21.06 13.00
N LEU A 26 -19.45 -21.92 13.66
CA LEU A 26 -18.10 -21.58 14.10
C LEU A 26 -17.11 -21.41 12.93
N ALA A 27 -17.41 -21.98 11.75
CA ALA A 27 -16.60 -21.84 10.55
C ALA A 27 -16.82 -20.50 9.82
N ILE A 28 -17.77 -19.68 10.26
CA ILE A 28 -18.07 -18.38 9.65
C ILE A 28 -16.86 -17.45 9.86
N PRO A 29 -16.36 -16.77 8.80
CA PRO A 29 -15.17 -15.92 8.88
C PRO A 29 -15.50 -14.54 9.47
N PHE A 30 -15.95 -14.48 10.73
CA PHE A 30 -16.35 -13.22 11.38
C PHE A 30 -15.23 -12.17 11.41
N ALA A 31 -13.97 -12.62 11.48
CA ALA A 31 -12.80 -11.76 11.52
C ALA A 31 -12.43 -11.14 10.17
N PHE A 32 -13.05 -11.55 9.05
CA PHE A 32 -12.76 -11.04 7.71
C PHE A 32 -12.83 -9.52 7.60
N GLY A 33 -13.93 -8.92 8.05
CA GLY A 33 -14.10 -7.46 7.96
C GLY A 33 -13.04 -6.71 8.77
N SER A 34 -12.72 -7.21 9.96
CA SER A 34 -11.67 -6.62 10.81
C SER A 34 -10.29 -6.74 10.17
N LEU A 35 -9.93 -7.93 9.67
CA LEU A 35 -8.63 -8.15 9.03
C LEU A 35 -8.46 -7.27 7.78
N LEU A 36 -9.50 -7.18 6.96
CA LEU A 36 -9.51 -6.35 5.76
C LEU A 36 -9.33 -4.86 6.11
N MET A 37 -10.05 -4.35 7.12
CA MET A 37 -9.93 -2.96 7.56
C MET A 37 -8.59 -2.65 8.22
N THR A 38 -7.94 -3.63 8.87
CA THR A 38 -6.57 -3.46 9.37
C THR A 38 -5.57 -3.20 8.24
N LEU A 39 -5.80 -3.80 7.07
CA LEU A 39 -4.92 -3.65 5.91
C LEU A 39 -5.22 -2.35 5.15
N LEU A 40 -6.49 -1.98 5.00
CA LEU A 40 -6.92 -0.85 4.17
C LEU A 40 -6.94 0.50 4.92
N ALA A 41 -7.13 0.50 6.24
CA ALA A 41 -7.27 1.72 7.02
C ALA A 41 -6.32 1.70 8.21
N ASP A 42 -6.84 1.39 9.40
CA ASP A 42 -6.09 1.40 10.64
C ASP A 42 -6.73 0.44 11.66
N ARG A 43 -5.97 0.11 12.71
CA ARG A 43 -6.42 -0.86 13.73
C ARG A 43 -7.66 -0.41 14.51
N ARG A 44 -7.89 0.90 14.69
CA ARG A 44 -9.06 1.40 15.43
C ARG A 44 -10.32 1.18 14.59
N THR A 45 -10.26 1.54 13.31
CA THR A 45 -11.35 1.30 12.36
C THR A 45 -11.62 -0.19 12.19
N ALA A 46 -10.57 -1.01 12.16
CA ALA A 46 -10.67 -2.46 12.13
C ALA A 46 -11.40 -3.05 13.34
N LEU A 47 -10.99 -2.66 14.55
CA LEU A 47 -11.63 -3.12 15.79
C LEU A 47 -13.10 -2.70 15.82
N PHE A 48 -13.41 -1.45 15.49
CA PHE A 48 -14.79 -0.96 15.43
C PHE A 48 -15.64 -1.81 14.46
N THR A 49 -15.12 -2.06 13.25
CA THR A 49 -15.78 -2.92 12.25
C THR A 49 -16.00 -4.33 12.79
N GLY A 50 -14.99 -4.89 13.44
CA GLY A 50 -15.06 -6.20 14.07
C GLY A 50 -16.10 -6.30 15.18
N MET A 51 -16.15 -5.32 16.08
CA MET A 51 -17.13 -5.26 17.17
C MET A 51 -18.55 -5.07 16.64
N PHE A 52 -18.73 -4.23 15.63
CA PHE A 52 -20.03 -4.03 14.98
C PHE A 52 -20.50 -5.32 14.29
N ASN A 53 -19.62 -6.00 13.56
CA ASN A 53 -19.93 -7.30 12.94
C ASN A 53 -20.26 -8.37 13.99
N ALA A 54 -19.57 -8.37 15.13
CA ALA A 54 -19.83 -9.28 16.23
C ALA A 54 -21.21 -9.06 16.86
N LEU A 55 -21.62 -7.80 17.03
CA LEU A 55 -22.97 -7.46 17.51
C LEU A 55 -24.04 -7.97 16.54
N ILE A 56 -23.87 -7.72 15.24
CA ILE A 56 -24.79 -8.24 14.21
C ILE A 56 -24.81 -9.76 14.20
N ALA A 57 -23.64 -10.41 14.33
CA ALA A 57 -23.55 -11.87 14.39
C ALA A 57 -24.36 -12.43 15.57
N GLY A 58 -24.27 -11.80 16.75
CA GLY A 58 -25.07 -12.18 17.91
C GLY A 58 -26.58 -11.98 17.71
N LEU A 59 -27.00 -10.88 17.08
CA LEU A 59 -28.43 -10.63 16.81
C LEU A 59 -29.03 -11.65 15.81
N LEU A 60 -28.23 -12.14 14.87
CA LEU A 60 -28.67 -13.09 13.85
C LEU A 60 -28.54 -14.55 14.27
N ALA A 61 -27.69 -14.85 15.26
CA ALA A 61 -27.44 -16.21 15.72
C ALA A 61 -28.52 -16.69 16.69
N THR A 62 -28.87 -17.98 16.61
CA THR A 62 -29.74 -18.65 17.59
C THR A 62 -29.17 -18.62 19.00
N ARG A 63 -27.83 -18.59 19.12
CA ARG A 63 -27.07 -18.45 20.38
C ARG A 63 -26.40 -17.08 20.44
N SER A 64 -27.18 -16.08 20.82
CA SER A 64 -26.86 -14.68 20.56
C SER A 64 -25.58 -14.20 21.26
N LEU A 65 -25.44 -14.46 22.56
CA LEU A 65 -24.30 -14.01 23.34
C LEU A 65 -23.02 -14.77 22.96
N GLU A 66 -23.12 -16.09 22.76
CA GLU A 66 -21.97 -16.94 22.47
C GLU A 66 -21.31 -16.57 21.13
N PHE A 67 -22.11 -16.38 20.08
CA PHE A 67 -21.58 -15.98 18.78
C PHE A 67 -21.11 -14.52 18.74
N ALA A 68 -21.73 -13.62 19.52
CA ALA A 68 -21.20 -12.27 19.69
C ALA A 68 -19.80 -12.28 20.30
N ILE A 69 -19.59 -13.04 21.39
CA ILE A 69 -18.28 -13.15 22.05
C ILE A 69 -17.27 -13.81 21.11
N TYR A 70 -17.64 -14.90 20.45
CA TYR A 70 -16.79 -15.61 19.48
C TYR A 70 -16.31 -14.67 18.36
N ALA A 71 -17.24 -13.99 17.70
CA ALA A 71 -16.94 -13.06 16.62
C ALA A 71 -16.09 -11.87 17.07
N MET A 72 -16.35 -11.36 18.29
CA MET A 72 -15.61 -10.24 18.87
C MET A 72 -14.15 -10.63 19.16
N ILE A 73 -13.91 -11.80 19.75
CA ILE A 73 -12.55 -12.29 20.03
C ILE A 73 -11.80 -12.53 18.72
N ALA A 74 -12.41 -13.26 17.77
CA ALA A 74 -11.79 -13.54 16.48
C ALA A 74 -11.41 -12.24 15.73
N SER A 75 -12.30 -11.25 15.73
CA SER A 75 -12.05 -9.95 15.10
C SER A 75 -10.95 -9.15 15.80
N SER A 76 -10.92 -9.19 17.14
CA SER A 76 -9.86 -8.52 17.92
C SER A 76 -8.48 -9.10 17.64
N VAL A 77 -8.39 -10.42 17.49
CA VAL A 77 -7.15 -11.11 17.07
C VAL A 77 -6.76 -10.72 15.65
N ALA A 78 -7.70 -10.58 14.72
CA ALA A 78 -7.39 -10.07 13.39
C ALA A 78 -6.89 -8.61 13.41
N ALA A 79 -7.35 -7.77 14.33
CA ALA A 79 -6.93 -6.37 14.44
C ALA A 79 -5.55 -6.19 15.10
N TYR A 80 -5.25 -6.99 16.13
CA TYR A 80 -4.07 -6.80 17.00
C TYR A 80 -3.10 -7.97 17.05
N GLY A 81 -3.46 -9.13 16.49
CA GLY A 81 -2.63 -10.34 16.53
C GLY A 81 -1.32 -10.20 15.74
N ILE A 82 -1.22 -9.23 14.83
CA ILE A 82 -0.01 -8.93 14.09
C ILE A 82 0.35 -7.44 14.21
N GLY A 83 1.64 -7.19 14.47
CA GLY A 83 2.21 -5.86 14.54
C GLY A 83 2.13 -5.09 13.22
N ARG A 84 2.77 -5.55 12.14
CA ARG A 84 2.71 -4.83 10.85
C ARG A 84 2.49 -5.81 9.71
N TYR A 85 1.51 -5.51 8.87
CA TYR A 85 1.18 -6.31 7.70
C TYR A 85 2.00 -5.85 6.50
N ARG A 86 3.15 -6.50 6.30
CA ARG A 86 4.13 -6.11 5.26
C ARG A 86 4.27 -7.12 4.13
N SER A 87 3.64 -8.29 4.23
CA SER A 87 3.67 -9.28 3.14
C SER A 87 2.37 -10.07 3.06
N ARG A 88 2.15 -10.72 1.92
CA ARG A 88 1.05 -11.68 1.73
C ARG A 88 1.13 -12.82 2.73
N GLN A 89 2.34 -13.26 3.08
CA GLN A 89 2.56 -14.27 4.12
C GLN A 89 2.05 -13.80 5.49
N THR A 90 2.16 -12.51 5.81
CA THR A 90 1.62 -11.96 7.05
C THR A 90 0.09 -12.08 7.12
N VAL A 91 -0.63 -11.97 6.01
CA VAL A 91 -2.09 -12.20 5.95
C VAL A 91 -2.40 -13.67 6.26
N THR A 92 -1.64 -14.61 5.71
CA THR A 92 -1.78 -16.04 6.01
C THR A 92 -1.52 -16.34 7.48
N ILE A 93 -0.46 -15.76 8.07
CA ILE A 93 -0.14 -15.91 9.49
C ILE A 93 -1.28 -15.38 10.35
N ALA A 94 -1.90 -14.24 9.98
CA ALA A 94 -3.05 -13.71 10.70
C ALA A 94 -4.24 -14.68 10.65
N GLY A 95 -4.51 -15.28 9.48
CA GLY A 95 -5.55 -16.31 9.36
C GLY A 95 -5.29 -17.52 10.25
N VAL A 96 -4.05 -17.98 10.34
CA VAL A 96 -3.67 -19.09 11.24
C VAL A 96 -3.89 -18.69 12.70
N LEU A 97 -3.44 -17.49 13.12
CA LEU A 97 -3.66 -17.01 14.49
C LEU A 97 -5.14 -16.87 14.83
N VAL A 98 -5.94 -16.29 13.92
CA VAL A 98 -7.39 -16.21 14.06
C VAL A 98 -7.98 -17.62 14.19
N GLY A 99 -7.58 -18.56 13.34
CA GLY A 99 -8.08 -19.94 13.38
C GLY A 99 -7.75 -20.66 14.69
N LEU A 100 -6.52 -20.51 15.20
CA LEU A 100 -6.10 -21.11 16.47
C LEU A 100 -6.89 -20.55 17.65
N VAL A 101 -7.08 -19.22 17.71
CA VAL A 101 -7.86 -18.60 18.78
C VAL A 101 -9.34 -18.97 18.65
N SER A 102 -9.91 -18.90 17.45
CA SER A 102 -11.26 -19.35 17.15
C SER A 102 -11.49 -20.80 17.60
N ALA A 103 -10.57 -21.71 17.31
CA ALA A 103 -10.65 -23.09 17.78
C ALA A 103 -10.63 -23.20 19.31
N GLY A 104 -9.76 -22.44 19.99
CA GLY A 104 -9.73 -22.38 21.45
C GLY A 104 -11.04 -21.86 22.06
N VAL A 105 -11.61 -20.79 21.49
CA VAL A 105 -12.90 -20.23 21.93
C VAL A 105 -14.04 -21.22 21.64
N ALA A 106 -14.02 -21.91 20.50
CA ALA A 106 -14.99 -22.95 20.19
C ALA A 106 -14.99 -24.06 21.25
N VAL A 107 -13.81 -24.55 21.65
CA VAL A 107 -13.66 -25.52 22.75
C VAL A 107 -14.24 -24.98 24.05
N ALA A 108 -13.95 -23.73 24.41
CA ALA A 108 -14.48 -23.10 25.61
C ALA A 108 -16.01 -22.97 25.60
N LEU A 109 -16.61 -22.62 24.45
CA LEU A 109 -18.06 -22.53 24.29
C LEU A 109 -18.73 -23.91 24.36
N ILE A 110 -18.12 -24.95 23.79
CA ILE A 110 -18.61 -26.33 23.90
C ILE A 110 -18.56 -26.78 25.36
N ALA A 111 -17.43 -26.52 26.05
CA ALA A 111 -17.26 -26.83 27.47
C ALA A 111 -18.30 -26.16 28.37
N PHE A 112 -18.64 -24.90 28.06
CA PHE A 112 -19.63 -24.13 28.79
C PHE A 112 -21.06 -24.64 28.56
N THR A 113 -21.37 -25.12 27.35
CA THR A 113 -22.75 -25.46 26.95
C THR A 113 -23.09 -26.96 26.99
N GLN A 114 -22.10 -27.85 26.97
CA GLN A 114 -22.31 -29.30 26.95
C GLN A 114 -21.79 -29.99 28.20
N GLN A 115 -22.66 -30.78 28.84
CA GLN A 115 -22.31 -31.79 29.84
C GLN A 115 -23.12 -33.06 29.53
N PRO A 116 -22.52 -34.20 29.13
CA PRO A 116 -21.08 -34.52 29.12
C PRO A 116 -20.31 -34.06 27.86
N PHE A 117 -18.97 -34.05 27.95
CA PHE A 117 -18.07 -33.76 26.83
C PHE A 117 -18.04 -34.89 25.80
N ILE A 118 -18.41 -34.59 24.56
CA ILE A 118 -18.40 -35.54 23.45
C ILE A 118 -17.21 -35.24 22.51
N LEU A 119 -16.30 -36.20 22.33
CA LEU A 119 -15.08 -36.02 21.54
C LEU A 119 -15.36 -35.58 20.09
N ASN A 120 -16.34 -36.20 19.43
CA ASN A 120 -16.68 -35.85 18.05
C ASN A 120 -17.15 -34.38 17.93
N THR A 121 -17.88 -33.87 18.93
CA THR A 121 -18.33 -32.47 18.97
C THR A 121 -17.14 -31.52 19.10
N LEU A 122 -16.19 -31.88 19.95
CA LEU A 122 -14.95 -31.13 20.14
C LEU A 122 -14.12 -31.07 18.85
N LEU A 123 -13.96 -32.21 18.17
CA LEU A 123 -13.23 -32.30 16.90
C LEU A 123 -13.89 -31.45 15.81
N LEU A 124 -15.22 -31.52 15.66
CA LEU A 124 -15.93 -30.71 14.67
C LEU A 124 -15.83 -29.22 14.99
N GLY A 125 -16.07 -28.81 16.24
CA GLY A 125 -15.98 -27.41 16.64
C GLY A 125 -14.58 -26.82 16.46
N THR A 126 -13.55 -27.60 16.80
CA THR A 126 -12.14 -27.23 16.59
C THR A 126 -11.83 -27.09 15.10
N ALA A 127 -12.25 -28.05 14.28
CA ALA A 127 -12.07 -28.01 12.83
C ALA A 127 -12.77 -26.80 12.20
N CYS A 128 -14.00 -26.49 12.61
CA CYS A 128 -14.73 -25.31 12.17
C CYS A 128 -14.02 -24.01 12.62
N GLY A 129 -13.53 -23.94 13.86
CA GLY A 129 -12.75 -22.81 14.35
C GLY A 129 -11.48 -22.56 13.53
N LEU A 130 -10.70 -23.61 13.24
CA LEU A 130 -9.53 -23.53 12.36
C LEU A 130 -9.91 -23.10 10.93
N ALA A 131 -10.98 -23.69 10.38
CA ALA A 131 -11.48 -23.35 9.06
C ALA A 131 -11.87 -21.87 8.96
N SER A 132 -12.46 -21.28 10.01
CA SER A 132 -12.83 -19.86 10.03
C SER A 132 -11.63 -18.93 9.78
N GLY A 133 -10.47 -19.28 10.33
CA GLY A 133 -9.23 -18.53 10.15
C GLY A 133 -8.67 -18.66 8.73
N ILE A 134 -8.69 -19.89 8.18
CA ILE A 134 -8.26 -20.16 6.79
C ILE A 134 -9.15 -19.39 5.81
N VAL A 135 -10.47 -19.49 5.97
CA VAL A 135 -11.44 -18.78 5.12
C VAL A 135 -11.27 -17.27 5.26
N THR A 136 -11.01 -16.76 6.47
CA THR A 136 -10.73 -15.33 6.72
C THR A 136 -9.52 -14.85 5.93
N ALA A 137 -8.39 -15.56 5.98
CA ALA A 137 -7.20 -15.18 5.23
C ALA A 137 -7.40 -15.31 3.72
N ALA A 138 -8.04 -16.39 3.25
CA ALA A 138 -8.32 -16.60 1.82
C ALA A 138 -9.24 -15.49 1.27
N ALA A 139 -10.34 -15.19 1.97
CA ALA A 139 -11.24 -14.11 1.60
C ALA A 139 -10.49 -12.76 1.59
N THR A 140 -9.70 -12.46 2.62
CA THR A 140 -8.92 -11.23 2.67
C THR A 140 -7.97 -11.13 1.48
N ALA A 141 -7.23 -12.19 1.16
CA ALA A 141 -6.28 -12.20 0.04
C ALA A 141 -6.96 -12.00 -1.33
N VAL A 142 -8.17 -12.53 -1.50
CA VAL A 142 -8.97 -12.38 -2.74
C VAL A 142 -9.57 -10.98 -2.86
N PHE A 143 -10.14 -10.45 -1.78
CA PHE A 143 -10.86 -9.18 -1.81
C PHE A 143 -9.95 -7.95 -1.64
N LEU A 144 -8.77 -8.08 -1.04
CA LEU A 144 -7.88 -6.95 -0.80
C LEU A 144 -7.53 -6.17 -2.08
N PRO A 145 -7.08 -6.81 -3.19
CA PRO A 145 -6.73 -6.08 -4.42
C PRO A 145 -7.93 -5.36 -5.05
N PHE A 146 -9.12 -5.94 -4.92
CA PHE A 146 -10.37 -5.33 -5.40
C PHE A 146 -10.66 -4.03 -4.65
N PHE A 147 -10.54 -4.03 -3.32
CA PHE A 147 -10.76 -2.85 -2.51
C PHE A 147 -9.64 -1.81 -2.63
N GLU A 148 -8.37 -2.23 -2.75
CA GLU A 148 -7.25 -1.33 -3.08
C GLU A 148 -7.52 -0.54 -4.35
N THR A 149 -7.98 -1.24 -5.41
CA THR A 149 -8.29 -0.62 -6.70
C THR A 149 -9.51 0.29 -6.62
N THR A 150 -10.59 -0.17 -6.00
CA THR A 150 -11.86 0.56 -5.91
C THR A 150 -11.73 1.85 -5.09
N PHE A 151 -10.97 1.80 -4.00
CA PHE A 151 -10.78 2.95 -3.11
C PHE A 151 -9.49 3.74 -3.37
N GLY A 152 -8.65 3.30 -4.30
CA GLY A 152 -7.35 3.92 -4.58
C GLY A 152 -6.39 3.91 -3.38
N VAL A 153 -6.53 2.93 -2.49
CA VAL A 153 -5.74 2.81 -1.27
C VAL A 153 -4.49 1.99 -1.53
N LEU A 154 -3.35 2.47 -1.04
CA LEU A 154 -2.08 1.75 -1.07
C LEU A 154 -1.79 1.14 0.29
N THR A 155 -1.84 -0.18 0.36
CA THR A 155 -1.42 -0.92 1.55
C THR A 155 0.11 -1.04 1.61
N ASP A 156 0.65 -1.30 2.80
CA ASP A 156 2.06 -1.60 2.99
C ASP A 156 2.52 -2.80 2.12
N VAL A 157 1.64 -3.80 1.95
CA VAL A 157 1.91 -4.95 1.07
C VAL A 157 2.08 -4.48 -0.38
N LYS A 158 1.16 -3.66 -0.89
CA LYS A 158 1.23 -3.14 -2.25
C LYS A 158 2.44 -2.23 -2.46
N LEU A 159 2.77 -1.38 -1.49
CA LEU A 159 3.95 -0.53 -1.54
C LEU A 159 5.25 -1.35 -1.60
N LEU A 160 5.35 -2.42 -0.83
CA LEU A 160 6.51 -3.31 -0.86
C LEU A 160 6.60 -4.14 -2.15
N GLU A 161 5.47 -4.52 -2.75
CA GLU A 161 5.47 -5.09 -4.11
C GLU A 161 6.05 -4.09 -5.14
N LEU A 162 5.70 -2.80 -5.01
CA LEU A 162 6.24 -1.72 -5.84
C LEU A 162 7.70 -1.36 -5.51
N SER A 163 8.27 -1.87 -4.42
CA SER A 163 9.69 -1.68 -4.12
C SER A 163 10.60 -2.70 -4.80
N ASN A 164 10.03 -3.67 -5.52
CA ASN A 164 10.79 -4.74 -6.14
C ASN A 164 11.62 -4.23 -7.33
N ALA A 165 12.94 -4.30 -7.23
CA ALA A 165 13.87 -3.87 -8.27
C ALA A 165 13.74 -4.68 -9.57
N ASP A 166 13.22 -5.90 -9.50
CA ASP A 166 12.97 -6.75 -10.67
C ASP A 166 11.80 -6.27 -11.52
N LEU A 167 11.03 -5.26 -11.05
CA LEU A 167 10.01 -4.64 -11.87
C LEU A 167 10.65 -4.00 -13.11
N PRO A 168 10.16 -4.30 -14.33
CA PRO A 168 10.80 -3.86 -15.57
C PRO A 168 11.12 -2.36 -15.63
N ILE A 169 10.25 -1.52 -15.07
CA ILE A 169 10.44 -0.06 -15.04
C ILE A 169 11.62 0.37 -14.18
N LEU A 170 11.82 -0.24 -13.00
CA LEU A 170 12.92 0.09 -12.10
C LEU A 170 14.24 -0.49 -12.63
N GLY A 171 14.19 -1.71 -13.18
CA GLY A 171 15.32 -2.32 -13.88
C GLY A 171 15.76 -1.50 -15.10
N GLN A 172 14.83 -0.98 -15.90
CA GLN A 172 15.14 -0.10 -17.03
C GLN A 172 15.76 1.22 -16.57
N LEU A 173 15.27 1.82 -15.49
CA LEU A 173 15.88 3.03 -14.92
C LEU A 173 17.32 2.75 -14.46
N ALA A 174 17.55 1.64 -13.75
CA ALA A 174 18.87 1.25 -13.28
C ALA A 174 19.87 1.04 -14.44
N LEU A 175 19.42 0.45 -15.55
CA LEU A 175 20.26 0.19 -16.72
C LEU A 175 20.52 1.44 -17.57
N ARG A 176 19.50 2.28 -17.80
CA ARG A 176 19.59 3.43 -18.72
C ARG A 176 20.09 4.70 -18.04
N ALA A 177 19.72 4.92 -16.78
CA ALA A 177 20.04 6.11 -16.01
C ALA A 177 20.51 5.72 -14.59
N PRO A 178 21.68 5.07 -14.45
CA PRO A 178 22.16 4.54 -13.18
C PRO A 178 22.38 5.63 -12.11
N GLY A 179 22.80 6.83 -12.51
CA GLY A 179 22.97 7.96 -11.60
C GLY A 179 21.64 8.46 -11.04
N THR A 180 20.61 8.57 -11.89
CA THR A 180 19.24 8.88 -11.47
C THR A 180 18.67 7.79 -10.56
N ASN A 181 18.95 6.51 -10.83
CA ASN A 181 18.54 5.42 -9.96
C ASN A 181 19.15 5.56 -8.55
N GLN A 182 20.47 5.79 -8.45
CA GLN A 182 21.16 6.01 -7.18
C GLN A 182 20.62 7.24 -6.43
N HIS A 183 20.40 8.34 -7.15
CA HIS A 183 19.75 9.54 -6.62
C HIS A 183 18.37 9.22 -6.03
N SER A 184 17.52 8.53 -6.79
CA SER A 184 16.17 8.15 -6.35
C SER A 184 16.17 7.31 -5.07
N HIS A 185 17.15 6.40 -4.92
CA HIS A 185 17.32 5.64 -3.68
C HIS A 185 17.73 6.51 -2.49
N ALA A 186 18.67 7.43 -2.68
CA ALA A 186 19.12 8.36 -1.63
C ALA A 186 17.99 9.30 -1.19
N VAL A 187 17.24 9.87 -2.15
CA VAL A 187 16.04 10.68 -1.88
C VAL A 187 15.00 9.88 -1.11
N GLY A 188 14.77 8.62 -1.50
CA GLY A 188 13.83 7.75 -0.82
C GLY A 188 14.18 7.49 0.65
N GLN A 189 15.46 7.32 0.98
CA GLN A 189 15.92 7.17 2.36
C GLN A 189 15.69 8.44 3.18
N LEU A 190 16.07 9.60 2.64
CA LEU A 190 15.87 10.90 3.30
C LEU A 190 14.38 11.19 3.52
N ALA A 191 13.55 10.96 2.50
CA ALA A 191 12.12 11.19 2.56
C ALA A 191 11.43 10.23 3.55
N GLU A 192 11.86 8.95 3.62
CA GLU A 192 11.34 7.98 4.58
C GLU A 192 11.54 8.44 6.02
N GLU A 193 12.77 8.80 6.39
CA GLU A 193 13.09 9.20 7.75
C GLU A 193 12.44 10.54 8.11
N ALA A 194 12.45 11.51 7.19
CA ALA A 194 11.75 12.78 7.40
C ALA A 194 10.24 12.59 7.61
N CYS A 195 9.60 11.72 6.81
CA CYS A 195 8.18 11.39 6.98
C CYS A 195 7.90 10.75 8.34
N ARG A 196 8.74 9.80 8.79
CA ARG A 196 8.55 9.14 10.09
C ARG A 196 8.57 10.14 11.25
N VAL A 197 9.48 11.11 11.22
CA VAL A 197 9.61 12.13 12.27
C VAL A 197 8.35 13.00 12.37
N VAL A 198 7.71 13.33 11.23
CA VAL A 198 6.50 14.17 11.20
C VAL A 198 5.20 13.37 11.26
N GLY A 199 5.28 12.05 11.48
CA GLY A 199 4.12 11.16 11.56
C GLY A 199 3.42 10.90 10.21
N GLY A 200 4.12 11.09 9.09
CA GLY A 200 3.67 10.74 7.74
C GLY A 200 3.96 9.29 7.36
N ASN A 201 3.50 8.87 6.18
CA ASN A 201 3.77 7.53 5.67
C ASN A 201 5.16 7.46 4.99
N GLY A 202 6.17 7.08 5.78
CA GLY A 202 7.56 6.97 5.30
C GLY A 202 7.75 5.91 4.22
N LEU A 203 7.01 4.80 4.26
CA LEU A 203 7.09 3.78 3.21
C LEU A 203 6.56 4.34 1.89
N LEU A 204 5.42 5.04 1.91
CA LEU A 204 4.87 5.69 0.72
C LEU A 204 5.85 6.69 0.11
N ALA A 205 6.49 7.53 0.94
CA ALA A 205 7.48 8.51 0.47
C ALA A 205 8.70 7.84 -0.16
N ARG A 206 9.23 6.78 0.47
CA ARG A 206 10.35 6.01 -0.09
C ARG A 206 10.02 5.42 -1.44
N ILE A 207 8.86 4.77 -1.56
CA ILE A 207 8.46 4.13 -2.81
C ILE A 207 8.15 5.18 -3.87
N GLY A 208 7.46 6.27 -3.52
CA GLY A 208 7.26 7.41 -4.42
C GLY A 208 8.57 7.93 -5.01
N ALA A 209 9.61 8.04 -4.18
CA ALA A 209 10.95 8.48 -4.63
C ALA A 209 11.60 7.53 -5.63
N LEU A 210 11.37 6.21 -5.57
CA LEU A 210 11.90 5.28 -6.58
C LEU A 210 11.34 5.55 -7.98
N TYR A 211 10.16 6.17 -8.05
CA TYR A 211 9.45 6.41 -9.31
C TYR A 211 9.46 7.88 -9.76
N HIS A 212 9.81 8.83 -8.89
CA HIS A 212 9.59 10.26 -9.18
C HIS A 212 10.30 10.75 -10.45
N ASP A 213 11.44 10.12 -10.77
CA ASP A 213 12.37 10.52 -11.81
C ASP A 213 12.50 9.52 -12.96
N ILE A 214 11.61 8.52 -13.03
CA ILE A 214 11.63 7.50 -14.10
C ILE A 214 11.63 8.09 -15.51
N GLY A 215 11.10 9.31 -15.64
CA GLY A 215 11.01 9.99 -16.91
C GLY A 215 12.37 10.40 -17.50
N LYS A 216 13.40 10.52 -16.66
CA LYS A 216 14.77 10.84 -17.10
C LYS A 216 15.37 9.74 -17.97
N SER A 217 14.84 8.52 -17.89
CA SER A 217 15.24 7.37 -18.72
C SER A 217 15.06 7.59 -20.24
N ALA A 218 14.29 8.59 -20.66
CA ALA A 218 14.12 8.95 -22.07
C ALA A 218 15.34 9.63 -22.69
N ALA A 219 16.08 10.42 -21.90
CA ALA A 219 17.27 11.15 -22.35
C ALA A 219 18.29 11.29 -21.20
N PRO A 220 18.85 10.17 -20.69
CA PRO A 220 19.65 10.17 -19.47
C PRO A 220 20.82 11.14 -19.48
N GLU A 221 21.50 11.28 -20.63
CA GLU A 221 22.66 12.15 -20.82
C GLU A 221 22.40 13.65 -20.63
N HIS A 222 21.14 14.07 -20.62
CA HIS A 222 20.73 15.45 -20.32
C HIS A 222 20.59 15.73 -18.82
N TYR A 223 20.82 14.73 -17.96
CA TYR A 223 20.75 14.90 -16.51
C TYR A 223 22.13 14.69 -15.90
N VAL A 224 22.59 15.67 -15.11
CA VAL A 224 23.98 15.79 -14.65
C VAL A 224 24.44 14.54 -13.89
N GLU A 225 23.55 13.88 -13.15
CA GLU A 225 23.86 12.68 -12.38
C GLU A 225 24.19 11.47 -13.26
N ASN A 226 23.84 11.48 -14.55
CA ASN A 226 24.17 10.41 -15.50
C ASN A 226 25.28 10.79 -16.49
N GLN A 227 25.81 12.00 -16.41
CA GLN A 227 26.83 12.48 -17.34
C GLN A 227 28.21 11.95 -16.97
N SER A 228 28.96 11.48 -17.96
CA SER A 228 30.37 11.04 -17.83
C SER A 228 31.34 11.86 -18.68
N GLY A 229 30.86 12.91 -19.34
CA GLY A 229 31.62 13.69 -20.32
C GLY A 229 31.08 15.10 -20.50
N LYS A 230 31.14 15.63 -21.72
CA LYS A 230 30.68 17.01 -22.03
C LYS A 230 29.18 17.15 -21.80
N ASN A 231 28.77 18.24 -21.16
CA ASN A 231 27.37 18.54 -20.90
C ASN A 231 26.64 18.88 -22.23
N PRO A 232 25.63 18.11 -22.67
CA PRO A 232 24.88 18.39 -23.90
C PRO A 232 24.24 19.79 -23.91
N HIS A 233 23.89 20.32 -22.74
CA HIS A 233 23.28 21.64 -22.57
C HIS A 233 24.20 22.82 -22.95
N ASP A 234 25.50 22.59 -23.13
CA ASP A 234 26.43 23.63 -23.58
C ASP A 234 26.22 24.03 -25.04
N ARG A 235 25.60 23.14 -25.83
CA ARG A 235 25.32 23.35 -27.27
C ARG A 235 23.87 23.74 -27.56
N LEU A 236 23.04 23.84 -26.53
CA LEU A 236 21.61 24.08 -26.65
C LEU A 236 21.26 25.50 -26.18
N LYS A 237 20.21 26.09 -26.79
CA LYS A 237 19.62 27.32 -26.24
C LYS A 237 19.03 27.03 -24.85
N PRO A 238 19.03 27.99 -23.92
CA PRO A 238 18.49 27.78 -22.58
C PRO A 238 17.03 27.29 -22.57
N ALA A 239 16.17 27.84 -23.44
CA ALA A 239 14.77 27.40 -23.56
C ALA A 239 14.63 25.95 -24.05
N GLN A 240 15.52 25.49 -24.95
CA GLN A 240 15.54 24.09 -25.39
C GLN A 240 15.97 23.16 -24.26
N SER A 241 16.97 23.57 -23.48
CA SER A 241 17.42 22.83 -22.29
C SER A 241 16.31 22.71 -21.25
N ALA A 242 15.61 23.82 -20.96
CA ALA A 242 14.47 23.84 -20.05
C ALA A 242 13.35 22.91 -20.52
N LYS A 243 13.03 22.89 -21.82
CA LYS A 243 12.02 21.99 -22.39
C LYS A 243 12.39 20.52 -22.21
N ILE A 244 13.66 20.15 -22.45
CA ILE A 244 14.15 18.77 -22.23
C ILE A 244 14.01 18.39 -20.76
N ILE A 245 14.49 19.24 -19.85
CA ILE A 245 14.44 18.97 -18.42
C ILE A 245 12.98 18.86 -17.95
N ILE A 246 12.10 19.79 -18.29
CA ILE A 246 10.68 19.72 -17.87
C ILE A 246 9.98 18.48 -18.43
N SER A 247 10.41 17.98 -19.60
CA SER A 247 9.75 16.85 -20.26
C SER A 247 9.83 15.52 -19.49
N HIS A 248 10.79 15.31 -18.58
CA HIS A 248 10.83 14.09 -17.78
C HIS A 248 9.56 13.91 -16.94
N VAL A 249 8.94 15.00 -16.49
CA VAL A 249 7.71 14.92 -15.70
C VAL A 249 6.59 14.31 -16.56
N ASN A 250 6.35 14.87 -17.74
CA ASN A 250 5.27 14.42 -18.63
C ASN A 250 5.53 13.00 -19.14
N TYR A 251 6.77 12.69 -19.50
CA TYR A 251 7.16 11.35 -19.95
C TYR A 251 7.06 10.34 -18.80
N GLY A 252 7.49 10.72 -17.59
CA GLY A 252 7.39 9.88 -16.39
C GLY A 252 5.94 9.56 -16.03
N VAL A 253 5.04 10.55 -16.05
CA VAL A 253 3.60 10.32 -15.83
C VAL A 253 3.01 9.39 -16.87
N LYS A 254 3.37 9.57 -18.16
CA LYS A 254 2.93 8.70 -19.24
C LYS A 254 3.39 7.25 -19.00
N LEU A 255 4.69 7.06 -18.74
CA LEU A 255 5.30 5.75 -18.50
C LEU A 255 4.67 5.06 -17.27
N ALA A 256 4.46 5.80 -16.19
CA ALA A 256 3.83 5.28 -14.98
C ALA A 256 2.39 4.79 -15.22
N LYS A 257 1.61 5.53 -16.04
CA LYS A 257 0.25 5.14 -16.43
C LYS A 257 0.24 3.90 -17.32
N GLU A 258 1.14 3.84 -18.31
CA GLU A 258 1.28 2.67 -19.19
C GLU A 258 1.63 1.39 -18.42
N MET A 259 2.38 1.53 -17.33
CA MET A 259 2.75 0.44 -16.41
C MET A 259 1.68 0.12 -15.35
N GLY A 260 0.53 0.80 -15.38
CA GLY A 260 -0.55 0.59 -14.41
C GLY A 260 -0.18 0.93 -12.97
N LEU A 261 0.75 1.88 -12.76
CA LEU A 261 1.12 2.30 -11.42
C LEU A 261 -0.09 2.96 -10.72
N PRO A 262 -0.27 2.74 -9.40
CA PRO A 262 -1.33 3.39 -8.65
C PRO A 262 -1.22 4.92 -8.71
N GLN A 263 -2.36 5.61 -8.81
CA GLN A 263 -2.40 7.07 -8.99
C GLN A 263 -1.60 7.82 -7.91
N ARG A 264 -1.64 7.36 -6.66
CA ARG A 264 -0.89 7.95 -5.55
C ARG A 264 0.64 7.92 -5.74
N ILE A 265 1.17 6.95 -6.50
CA ILE A 265 2.58 6.90 -6.91
C ILE A 265 2.83 7.83 -8.09
N ILE A 266 1.94 7.82 -9.10
CA ILE A 266 2.01 8.71 -10.27
C ILE A 266 2.06 10.18 -9.83
N ASP A 267 1.30 10.54 -8.80
CA ASP A 267 1.16 11.90 -8.28
C ASP A 267 2.48 12.48 -7.76
N PHE A 268 3.43 11.65 -7.33
CA PHE A 268 4.77 12.12 -6.93
C PHE A 268 5.55 12.72 -8.11
N ILE A 269 5.35 12.23 -9.33
CA ILE A 269 6.12 12.63 -10.52
C ILE A 269 5.92 14.10 -10.88
N PRO A 270 4.70 14.66 -11.02
CA PRO A 270 4.57 16.10 -11.27
C PRO A 270 4.75 16.94 -10.00
N GLN A 271 4.44 16.38 -8.83
CA GLN A 271 4.43 17.14 -7.59
C GLN A 271 5.82 17.37 -6.99
N HIS A 272 6.82 16.51 -7.26
CA HIS A 272 8.14 16.64 -6.64
C HIS A 272 8.88 17.94 -7.02
N HIS A 273 8.63 18.46 -8.22
CA HIS A 273 9.07 19.80 -8.61
C HIS A 273 7.99 20.87 -8.44
N GLY A 274 6.71 20.47 -8.42
CA GLY A 274 5.58 21.40 -8.30
C GLY A 274 5.64 22.46 -9.39
N THR A 275 5.61 23.73 -9.00
CA THR A 275 5.70 24.87 -9.92
C THR A 275 7.02 25.62 -9.78
N ARG A 276 8.12 24.92 -9.43
CA ARG A 276 9.45 25.53 -9.30
C ARG A 276 9.95 26.05 -10.65
N THR A 277 10.82 27.05 -10.60
CA THR A 277 11.49 27.61 -11.79
C THR A 277 12.88 27.02 -11.94
N LEU A 278 13.28 26.68 -13.17
CA LEU A 278 14.63 26.31 -13.57
C LEU A 278 15.53 27.54 -13.61
N HIS A 279 15.88 28.06 -12.43
CA HIS A 279 16.59 29.34 -12.25
C HIS A 279 17.91 29.43 -13.01
N TYR A 280 18.67 28.33 -13.12
CA TYR A 280 19.93 28.31 -13.87
C TYR A 280 19.70 28.67 -15.35
N PHE A 281 18.75 28.01 -16.01
CA PHE A 281 18.46 28.24 -17.42
C PHE A 281 17.75 29.57 -17.67
N LEU A 282 16.89 30.00 -16.74
CA LEU A 282 16.27 31.32 -16.79
C LEU A 282 17.33 32.43 -16.75
N LYS A 283 18.27 32.37 -15.80
CA LYS A 283 19.37 33.34 -15.71
C LYS A 283 20.28 33.27 -16.94
N LYS A 284 20.58 32.07 -17.44
CA LYS A 284 21.37 31.87 -18.67
C LYS A 284 20.69 32.54 -19.87
N ALA A 285 19.36 32.44 -19.98
CA ALA A 285 18.57 33.11 -21.01
C ALA A 285 18.61 34.65 -20.87
N GLN A 286 18.48 35.17 -19.64
CA GLN A 286 18.55 36.61 -19.35
C GLN A 286 19.94 37.20 -19.66
N SER A 287 21.01 36.42 -19.52
CA SER A 287 22.37 36.86 -19.80
C SER A 287 22.81 36.69 -21.26
N ASP A 288 22.01 36.03 -22.10
CA ASP A 288 22.37 35.76 -23.49
C ASP A 288 22.13 37.02 -24.36
N VAL A 289 23.21 37.72 -24.67
CA VAL A 289 23.22 38.95 -25.47
C VAL A 289 22.67 38.74 -26.89
N ASN A 290 22.66 37.48 -27.38
CA ASN A 290 22.14 37.11 -28.69
C ASN A 290 20.67 36.62 -28.66
N ALA A 291 20.05 36.56 -27.48
CA ALA A 291 18.63 36.22 -27.35
C ALA A 291 17.76 37.43 -27.72
N SER A 292 17.52 37.59 -29.01
CA SER A 292 16.71 38.67 -29.61
C SER A 292 15.19 38.49 -29.45
N GLY A 293 14.74 37.66 -28.50
CA GLY A 293 13.33 37.36 -28.28
C GLY A 293 12.88 37.57 -26.84
N GLU A 294 11.68 38.14 -26.65
CA GLU A 294 10.96 38.10 -25.38
C GLU A 294 10.67 36.64 -25.03
N PHE A 295 11.32 36.09 -24.01
CA PHE A 295 10.97 34.78 -23.45
C PHE A 295 10.10 34.95 -22.20
N SER A 296 9.12 34.07 -22.04
CA SER A 296 8.30 34.07 -20.83
C SER A 296 9.01 33.32 -19.71
N GLU A 297 8.98 33.84 -18.47
CA GLU A 297 9.45 33.10 -17.29
C GLU A 297 8.74 31.73 -17.15
N ASN A 298 7.50 31.64 -17.65
CA ASN A 298 6.71 30.41 -17.65
C ASN A 298 7.34 29.27 -18.48
N GLU A 299 8.18 29.58 -19.47
CA GLU A 299 8.91 28.56 -20.25
C GLU A 299 9.94 27.79 -19.40
N PHE A 300 10.35 28.37 -18.26
CA PHE A 300 11.33 27.80 -17.34
C PHE A 300 10.66 27.24 -16.08
N ARG A 301 9.34 27.20 -16.02
CA ARG A 301 8.59 26.76 -14.83
C ARG A 301 7.98 25.39 -15.04
N TYR A 302 8.09 24.51 -14.06
CA TYR A 302 7.36 23.25 -14.07
C TYR A 302 5.84 23.49 -14.04
N PRO A 303 5.05 22.68 -14.76
CA PRO A 303 3.61 22.89 -14.87
C PRO A 303 2.84 22.59 -13.58
N GLY A 304 3.46 21.87 -12.62
CA GLY A 304 2.81 21.43 -11.40
C GLY A 304 1.91 20.21 -11.59
N PRO A 305 0.98 19.97 -10.65
CA PRO A 305 0.59 20.84 -9.54
C PRO A 305 1.63 20.89 -8.40
N LYS A 306 1.52 21.86 -7.49
CA LYS A 306 2.26 21.85 -6.21
C LYS A 306 1.91 20.58 -5.40
N PRO A 307 2.76 20.15 -4.45
CA PRO A 307 2.45 19.01 -3.58
C PRO A 307 1.06 19.11 -2.95
N GLN A 308 0.25 18.07 -3.15
CA GLN A 308 -1.13 17.97 -2.65
C GLN A 308 -1.21 17.12 -1.38
N PHE A 309 -0.11 16.47 -0.98
CA PHE A 309 -0.04 15.65 0.22
C PHE A 309 1.35 15.75 0.88
N ARG A 310 1.40 15.45 2.18
CA ARG A 310 2.57 15.68 3.03
C ARG A 310 3.79 14.94 2.52
N GLU A 311 3.64 13.68 2.12
CA GLU A 311 4.74 12.85 1.63
C GLU A 311 5.35 13.41 0.34
N ALA A 312 4.56 13.94 -0.59
CA ALA A 312 5.07 14.61 -1.79
C ALA A 312 5.83 15.91 -1.47
N ALA A 313 5.36 16.68 -0.48
CA ALA A 313 6.05 17.89 -0.04
C ALA A 313 7.39 17.57 0.62
N ILE A 314 7.44 16.52 1.44
CA ILE A 314 8.67 16.05 2.08
C ILE A 314 9.64 15.52 1.02
N MET A 315 9.15 14.76 0.04
CA MET A 315 9.98 14.25 -1.05
C MET A 315 10.55 15.39 -1.92
N MET A 316 9.75 16.42 -2.22
CA MET A 316 10.22 17.64 -2.91
C MET A 316 11.40 18.33 -2.17
N ILE A 317 11.38 18.30 -0.84
CA ILE A 317 12.46 18.87 -0.02
C ILE A 317 13.66 17.93 -0.04
N ALA A 318 13.44 16.63 0.17
CA ALA A 318 14.49 15.60 0.17
C ALA A 318 15.26 15.55 -1.15
N ASP A 319 14.55 15.61 -2.29
CA ASP A 319 15.11 15.71 -3.64
C ASP A 319 16.09 16.89 -3.75
N SER A 320 15.66 18.08 -3.32
CA SER A 320 16.51 19.27 -3.36
C SER A 320 17.70 19.21 -2.41
N CYS A 321 17.53 18.65 -1.21
CA CYS A 321 18.61 18.48 -0.26
C CYS A 321 19.67 17.50 -0.78
N GLU A 322 19.25 16.37 -1.36
CA GLU A 322 20.16 15.39 -1.95
C GLU A 322 20.94 16.01 -3.11
N ALA A 323 20.25 16.63 -4.06
CA ALA A 323 20.86 17.21 -5.24
C ALA A 323 21.84 18.35 -4.88
N ALA A 324 21.49 19.18 -3.89
CA ALA A 324 22.36 20.25 -3.39
C ALA A 324 23.61 19.70 -2.68
N ALA A 325 23.44 18.69 -1.82
CA ALA A 325 24.56 18.07 -1.11
C ALA A 325 25.52 17.36 -2.08
N ARG A 326 24.98 16.65 -3.07
CA ARG A 326 25.77 15.99 -4.12
C ARG A 326 26.55 16.99 -4.98
N SER A 327 25.98 18.17 -5.23
CA SER A 327 26.66 19.22 -6.01
C SER A 327 27.81 19.89 -5.27
N LEU A 328 27.91 19.71 -3.94
CA LEU A 328 28.99 20.24 -3.10
C LEU A 328 30.14 19.23 -2.88
N ALA A 329 29.90 17.95 -3.16
CA ALA A 329 30.85 16.86 -2.99
C ALA A 329 31.73 16.67 -4.23
#